data_AF-A0A7T2YMP0-F1
#
_entry.id   AF-A0A7T2YMP0-F1
#
_cell.length_a   1.000
_cell.length_b   1.000
_cell.length_c   1.000
_cell.angle_alpha   90.00
_cell.angle_beta   90.00
_cell.angle_gamma   90.00
#
_symmetry.space_group_name_H-M   'P 1'
#
loop_
_entity.id
_entity.type
_entity.pdbx_description
1 polymer ?
#
loop_
_entity_poly.entity_id
_entity_poly.type
_entity_poly.pdbx_seq_one_letter_code
_entity_poly.pdbx_strand_id
1 'polypeptide(L)'
;MSLATLAEIGIKALRLQEAIDKRRSARLALRDAYSAYRSRYGNGAYFDKTSDRYALMMVATKREHSVLCCAQLDLESARRSLERACKRAQKELKAGASAEAAVRRIMEKAA
;
A
#
# COMPACT_ATOMS: atom_id res chain seq x y z
N MET A 1 21.10 -15.60 1.20
CA MET A 1 19.70 -15.19 1.52
C MET A 1 18.85 -16.43 1.53
N SER A 2 18.04 -16.61 2.56
CA SER A 2 17.20 -17.76 2.76
C SER A 2 15.93 -17.71 1.90
N LEU A 3 15.40 -18.89 1.57
CA LEU A 3 14.09 -19.05 0.93
C LEU A 3 12.97 -18.42 1.76
N ALA A 4 13.05 -18.52 3.09
CA ALA A 4 12.07 -17.92 4.01
C ALA A 4 12.02 -16.39 3.88
N THR A 5 13.18 -15.73 3.78
CA THR A 5 13.27 -14.28 3.59
C THR A 5 12.71 -13.85 2.24
N LEU A 6 12.98 -14.62 1.18
CA LEU A 6 12.42 -14.35 -0.15
C LEU A 6 10.89 -14.50 -0.16
N ALA A 7 10.37 -15.56 0.48
CA ALA A 7 8.93 -15.77 0.63
C ALA A 7 8.26 -14.64 1.44
N GLU A 8 8.89 -14.17 2.52
CA GLU A 8 8.36 -13.04 3.30
C GLU A 8 8.24 -11.76 2.44
N ILE A 9 9.24 -11.47 1.60
CA ILE A 9 9.18 -10.34 0.66
C ILE A 9 8.04 -10.53 -0.34
N GLY A 10 7.91 -11.72 -0.94
CA GLY A 10 6.87 -12.04 -1.90
C GLY A 10 5.45 -11.84 -1.33
N ILE A 11 5.19 -12.37 -0.13
CA ILE A 11 3.89 -12.21 0.56
C ILE A 11 3.60 -10.72 0.81
N LYS A 12 4.58 -9.95 1.25
CA LYS A 12 4.39 -8.52 1.52
C LYS A 12 4.22 -7.68 0.25
N ALA A 13 4.86 -8.07 -0.84
CA ALA A 13 4.66 -7.44 -2.15
C ALA A 13 3.24 -7.68 -2.66
N LEU A 14 2.70 -8.90 -2.52
CA LEU A 14 1.31 -9.20 -2.84
C LEU A 14 0.34 -8.36 -2.00
N ARG A 15 0.56 -8.26 -0.68
CA ARG A 15 -0.25 -7.40 0.20
C ARG A 15 -0.19 -5.92 -0.18
N LEU A 16 0.97 -5.44 -0.66
CA LEU A 16 1.09 -4.08 -1.15
C LEU A 16 0.24 -3.88 -2.42
N GLN A 17 0.27 -4.84 -3.34
CA GLN A 17 -0.54 -4.80 -4.55
C GLN A 17 -2.04 -4.81 -4.22
N GLU A 18 -2.48 -5.69 -3.31
CA GLU A 18 -3.87 -5.74 -2.82
C GLU A 18 -4.30 -4.38 -2.21
N ALA A 19 -3.42 -3.72 -1.45
CA ALA A 19 -3.70 -2.41 -0.88
C ALA A 19 -3.79 -1.30 -1.95
N ILE A 20 -2.97 -1.35 -2.99
CA ILE A 20 -3.04 -0.44 -4.14
C ILE A 20 -4.40 -0.58 -4.84
N ASP A 21 -4.81 -1.82 -5.09
CA ASP A 21 -6.07 -2.13 -5.77
C ASP A 21 -7.27 -1.74 -4.90
N LYS A 22 -7.23 -2.01 -3.59
CA LYS A 22 -8.23 -1.54 -2.63
C LYS A 22 -8.37 -0.02 -2.65
N ARG A 23 -7.26 0.73 -2.66
CA ARG A 23 -7.29 2.21 -2.75
C ARG A 23 -7.90 2.67 -4.06
N ARG A 24 -7.56 2.04 -5.18
CA ARG A 24 -8.11 2.36 -6.51
C ARG A 24 -9.62 2.16 -6.52
N SER A 25 -10.09 1.01 -6.03
CA SER A 25 -11.52 0.69 -5.94
C SER A 25 -12.26 1.64 -5.00
N ALA A 26 -11.71 1.97 -3.83
CA ALA A 26 -12.30 2.94 -2.91
C ALA A 26 -12.44 4.34 -3.53
N ARG A 27 -11.44 4.78 -4.30
CA ARG A 27 -11.48 6.06 -5.00
C ARG A 27 -12.56 6.08 -6.09
N LEU A 28 -12.71 4.99 -6.84
CA LEU A 28 -13.77 4.85 -7.85
C LEU A 28 -15.14 4.89 -7.18
N ALA A 29 -15.35 4.10 -6.12
CA ALA A 29 -16.60 4.08 -5.38
C ALA A 29 -17.00 5.47 -4.83
N LEU A 30 -16.05 6.23 -4.28
CA LEU A 30 -16.31 7.60 -3.82
C LEU A 30 -16.70 8.53 -4.97
N ARG A 31 -15.99 8.45 -6.10
CA ARG A 31 -16.31 9.25 -7.30
C ARG A 31 -17.71 8.94 -7.81
N ASP A 32 -18.06 7.66 -7.85
CA ASP A 32 -19.35 7.21 -8.37
C ASP A 32 -20.48 7.60 -7.39
N ALA A 33 -20.23 7.56 -6.07
CA ALA A 33 -21.15 8.09 -5.07
C ALA A 33 -21.39 9.60 -5.21
N TYR A 34 -20.34 10.40 -5.44
CA TYR A 34 -20.49 11.83 -5.72
C TYR A 34 -21.27 12.09 -7.02
N SER A 35 -21.04 11.30 -8.06
CA SER A 35 -21.77 11.42 -9.32
C SER A 35 -23.25 11.08 -9.14
N ALA A 36 -23.55 9.97 -8.46
CA ALA A 36 -24.91 9.54 -8.17
C ALA A 36 -25.67 10.57 -7.33
N TYR A 37 -25.02 11.12 -6.30
CA TYR A 37 -25.62 12.16 -5.46
C TYR A 37 -25.94 13.42 -6.28
N ARG A 38 -24.99 13.91 -7.08
CA ARG A 38 -25.20 15.10 -7.93
C ARG A 38 -26.29 14.87 -8.98
N SER A 39 -26.36 13.68 -9.57
CA SER A 39 -27.41 13.33 -10.53
C SER A 39 -28.80 13.38 -9.90
N ARG A 40 -28.93 12.97 -8.63
CA ARG A 40 -30.21 12.95 -7.89
C ARG A 40 -30.64 14.32 -7.37
N TYR A 41 -29.71 15.13 -6.88
CA TYR A 41 -30.04 16.35 -6.11
C TYR A 41 -29.58 17.66 -6.78
N GLY A 42 -28.81 17.58 -7.87
CA GLY A 42 -28.24 18.74 -8.54
C GLY A 42 -28.34 18.70 -10.06
N ASN A 43 -29.15 17.81 -10.64
CA ASN A 43 -29.22 17.58 -12.10
C ASN A 43 -27.83 17.34 -12.73
N GLY A 44 -26.92 16.71 -11.97
CA GLY A 44 -25.54 16.46 -12.40
C GLY A 44 -24.58 17.66 -12.23
N ALA A 45 -25.07 18.82 -11.81
CA ALA A 45 -24.24 20.01 -11.60
C ALA A 45 -23.26 19.84 -10.43
N TYR A 46 -22.13 20.54 -10.53
CA TYR A 46 -21.16 20.65 -9.44
C TYR A 46 -21.72 21.49 -8.28
N PHE A 47 -21.47 21.07 -7.04
CA PHE A 47 -21.76 21.87 -5.85
C PHE A 47 -20.50 22.60 -5.40
N ASP A 48 -20.60 23.91 -5.20
CA ASP A 48 -19.49 24.69 -4.66
C ASP A 48 -19.08 24.17 -3.28
N LYS A 49 -17.78 24.14 -3.00
CA LYS A 49 -17.23 23.55 -1.77
C LYS A 49 -17.68 24.26 -0.50
N THR A 50 -18.06 25.53 -0.59
CA THR A 50 -18.55 26.33 0.53
C THR A 50 -20.07 26.23 0.71
N SER A 51 -20.77 25.57 -0.22
CA SER A 51 -22.23 25.45 -0.17
C SER A 51 -22.71 24.39 0.82
N ASP A 52 -23.87 24.64 1.43
CA ASP A 52 -24.56 23.65 2.29
C ASP A 52 -24.86 22.36 1.53
N ARG A 53 -25.14 22.45 0.22
CA ARG A 53 -25.36 21.27 -0.64
C ARG A 53 -24.12 20.39 -0.75
N TYR A 54 -22.93 21.00 -0.81
CA TYR A 54 -21.68 20.25 -0.78
C TYR A 54 -21.45 19.60 0.59
N ALA A 55 -21.75 20.31 1.68
CA ALA A 55 -21.68 19.74 3.03
C ALA A 55 -22.62 18.52 3.17
N LEU A 56 -23.85 18.61 2.68
CA LEU A 56 -24.82 17.51 2.67
C LEU A 56 -24.35 16.32 1.82
N MET A 57 -23.75 16.58 0.65
CA MET A 57 -23.14 15.54 -0.18
C MET A 57 -22.02 14.81 0.59
N MET A 58 -21.14 15.56 1.26
CA MET A 58 -20.04 14.98 2.04
C MET A 58 -20.54 14.11 3.20
N VAL A 59 -21.63 14.50 3.86
CA VAL A 59 -22.28 13.68 4.89
C VAL A 59 -22.87 12.41 4.26
N ALA A 60 -23.56 12.52 3.13
CA ALA A 60 -24.20 11.40 2.46
C ALA A 60 -23.18 10.36 1.94
N THR A 61 -22.00 10.80 1.49
CA THR A 61 -20.92 9.92 1.01
C THR A 61 -19.81 9.70 2.04
N LYS A 62 -20.10 9.96 3.32
CA LYS A 62 -19.10 9.88 4.40
C LYS A 62 -18.50 8.47 4.50
N ARG A 63 -19.30 7.44 4.24
CA ARG A 63 -18.87 6.04 4.27
C ARG A 63 -17.78 5.78 3.24
N GLU A 64 -18.02 6.12 1.98
CA GLU A 64 -17.09 5.91 0.87
C GLU A 64 -15.80 6.73 1.08
N HIS A 65 -15.93 7.94 1.62
CA HIS A 65 -14.79 8.76 1.99
C HIS A 65 -13.96 8.08 3.10
N SER A 66 -14.61 7.58 4.16
CA SER A 66 -13.94 6.83 5.22
C SER A 66 -13.22 5.58 4.70
N VAL A 67 -13.84 4.85 3.77
CA VAL A 67 -13.23 3.67 3.15
C VAL A 67 -11.96 4.05 2.37
N LEU A 68 -11.95 5.17 1.65
CA LEU A 68 -10.76 5.67 0.98
C LEU A 68 -9.66 6.05 1.98
N CYS A 69 -10.00 6.73 3.08
CA CYS A 69 -9.04 7.06 4.14
C CYS A 69 -8.42 5.80 4.75
N CYS A 70 -9.22 4.79 5.09
CA CYS A 70 -8.72 3.51 5.60
C CYS A 70 -7.81 2.82 4.57
N ALA A 71 -8.18 2.80 3.30
CA ALA A 71 -7.36 2.20 2.25
C ALA A 71 -6.00 2.92 2.05
N GLN A 72 -5.94 4.24 2.29
CA GLN A 72 -4.68 4.99 2.30
C GLN A 72 -3.78 4.57 3.47
N LEU A 73 -4.34 4.38 4.66
CA LEU A 73 -3.60 3.92 5.83
C LEU A 73 -3.07 2.49 5.64
N ASP A 74 -3.90 1.60 5.10
CA ASP A 74 -3.52 0.22 4.77
C ASP A 74 -2.36 0.19 3.77
N LEU A 75 -2.42 1.05 2.74
CA LEU A 75 -1.36 1.18 1.74
C LEU A 75 -0.03 1.60 2.36
N GLU A 76 -0.04 2.64 3.20
CA GLU A 76 1.17 3.09 3.88
C GLU A 76 1.73 2.04 4.85
N SER A 77 0.86 1.31 5.54
CA SER A 77 1.24 0.20 6.41
C SER A 77 1.91 -0.94 5.62
N ALA A 78 1.31 -1.35 4.50
CA ALA A 78 1.86 -2.38 3.62
C ALA A 78 3.22 -1.96 3.03
N ARG A 79 3.35 -0.69 2.60
CA ARG A 79 4.60 -0.13 2.08
C ARG A 79 5.72 -0.20 3.11
N ARG A 80 5.47 0.26 4.34
CA ARG A 80 6.45 0.20 5.45
C ARG A 80 6.82 -1.24 5.80
N SER A 81 5.85 -2.16 5.77
CA SER A 81 6.10 -3.58 6.06
C SER A 81 7.03 -4.22 5.03
N LEU A 82 6.80 -3.97 3.74
CA LEU A 82 7.66 -4.44 2.65
C LEU A 82 9.06 -3.83 2.75
N GLU A 83 9.15 -2.51 2.97
CA GLU A 83 10.43 -1.82 3.11
C GLU A 83 11.29 -2.42 4.24
N ARG A 84 10.67 -2.75 5.38
CA ARG A 84 11.35 -3.41 6.50
C ARG A 84 11.83 -4.82 6.13
N ALA A 85 11.03 -5.60 5.40
CA ALA A 85 11.46 -6.91 4.90
C ALA A 85 12.65 -6.79 3.94
N CYS A 86 12.60 -5.88 2.98
CA CYS A 86 13.70 -5.65 2.05
C CYS A 86 14.98 -5.22 2.78
N LYS A 87 14.88 -4.34 3.78
CA LYS A 87 16.02 -3.94 4.61
C LYS A 87 16.64 -5.10 5.38
N ARG A 88 15.82 -6.03 5.91
CA ARG A 88 16.33 -7.25 6.56
C ARG A 88 17.00 -8.19 5.56
N ALA A 89 16.38 -8.41 4.41
CA ALA A 89 16.95 -9.23 3.34
C ALA A 89 18.31 -8.69 2.86
N GLN A 90 18.45 -7.37 2.75
CA GLN A 90 19.72 -6.74 2.38
C GLN A 90 20.81 -6.98 3.44
N LYS A 91 20.47 -6.93 4.73
CA LYS A 91 21.42 -7.26 5.81
C LYS A 91 21.84 -8.72 5.75
N GLU A 92 20.89 -9.63 5.51
CA GLU A 92 21.17 -11.06 5.39
C GLU A 92 22.07 -11.39 4.19
N LEU A 93 21.83 -10.74 3.03
CA LEU A 93 22.69 -10.87 1.85
C LEU A 93 24.12 -10.43 2.14
N LYS A 94 24.30 -9.28 2.82
CA LYS A 94 25.63 -8.80 3.22
C LYS A 94 26.33 -9.76 4.19
N ALA A 95 25.60 -10.29 5.17
CA ALA A 95 26.14 -11.26 6.12
C ALA A 95 26.57 -12.57 5.42
N GLY A 96 25.72 -13.09 4.51
CA GLY A 96 26.03 -14.28 3.71
C GLY A 96 27.29 -14.11 2.85
N ALA A 97 27.40 -13.00 2.13
CA ALA A 97 28.59 -12.70 1.31
C ALA A 97 29.87 -12.60 2.17
N SER A 98 29.78 -12.00 3.36
CA SER A 98 30.90 -11.93 4.30
C SER A 98 31.32 -13.31 4.81
N ALA A 99 30.35 -14.19 5.09
CA ALA A 99 30.62 -15.55 5.55
C ALA A 99 31.27 -16.39 4.44
N GLU A 100 30.76 -16.33 3.21
CA GLU A 100 31.35 -17.00 2.04
C GLU A 100 32.79 -16.54 1.78
N ALA A 101 33.06 -15.24 1.88
CA ALA A 101 34.41 -14.70 1.74
C ALA A 101 35.37 -15.19 2.84
N ALA A 102 34.88 -15.34 4.08
CA ALA A 102 35.67 -15.88 5.18
C ALA A 102 36.00 -17.38 4.98
N VAL A 103 35.01 -18.18 4.56
CA VAL A 103 35.21 -19.60 4.24
C VAL A 103 36.22 -19.77 3.12
N ARG A 104 36.13 -18.97 2.04
CA ARG A 104 37.07 -19.00 0.92
C ARG A 104 38.51 -18.75 1.36
N ARG A 105 38.75 -17.74 2.23
CA ARG A 105 40.08 -17.46 2.78
C ARG A 105 40.64 -18.59 3.64
N ILE A 106 39.77 -19.33 4.35
CA ILE A 106 40.19 -20.49 5.14
C ILE A 106 40.59 -21.63 4.21
N MET A 107 39.81 -21.90 3.16
CA MET A 107 40.14 -22.94 2.18
C MET A 107 41.42 -22.63 1.40
N GLU A 108 41.64 -21.37 1.00
CA GLU A 108 42.87 -20.94 0.30
C GLU A 108 44.14 -21.02 1.19
N LYS A 109 44.00 -20.97 2.52
CA LYS A 109 45.12 -21.17 3.47
C LYS A 109 45.39 -22.63 3.82
N ALA A 110 44.40 -23.49 3.59
CA ALA A 110 44.48 -24.92 3.88
C ALA A 110 44.96 -25.75 2.68
N ALA A 111 45.09 -25.11 1.51
CA ALA A 111 45.67 -25.66 0.28
C ALA A 111 47.12 -25.19 0.12
#